data_AF-A0A972JUV1-F1
#
_entry.id   AF-A0A972JUV1-F1
#
_cell.length_a   1.000
_cell.length_b   1.000
_cell.length_c   1.000
_cell.angle_alpha   90.00
_cell.angle_beta   90.00
_cell.angle_gamma   90.00
#
_symmetry.space_group_name_H-M   'P 1'
#
loop_
_entity.id
_entity.type
_entity.pdbx_description
1 polymer ?
#
loop_
_entity_poly.entity_id
_entity_poly.type
_entity_poly.pdbx_seq_one_letter_code
_entity_poly.pdbx_strand_id
1 'polypeptide(L)'
;MRRVLLFGLLLTFGLTACIGGGVPDDTSIADPPESTEIADVSEIENSEIRAIIEGWQAEVPGTMIGREVLEDTIEQKVYLSEESLEDIAAFYEAELAEGDPRWRRVEGMPGLQEDLDLLLAGYDIGGGIGGGIVSVTIGAIDAEQFGGSGVVIYTAKGSKEALDEPEG
;
A
#
# COMPACT_ATOMS: atom_id res chain seq x y z
N MET A 1 -36.50 -31.28 46.98
CA MET A 1 -35.10 -30.97 47.32
C MET A 1 -34.26 -31.08 46.06
N ARG A 2 -33.65 -29.97 45.64
CA ARG A 2 -32.75 -29.87 44.48
C ARG A 2 -31.51 -30.76 44.69
N ARG A 3 -31.19 -31.61 43.73
CA ARG A 3 -29.85 -32.19 43.56
C ARG A 3 -29.48 -32.05 42.09
N VAL A 4 -28.66 -31.04 41.83
CA VAL A 4 -28.01 -30.77 40.55
C VAL A 4 -26.88 -31.79 40.42
N LEU A 5 -26.93 -32.63 39.39
CA LEU A 5 -25.80 -33.47 38.98
C LEU A 5 -25.18 -32.83 37.74
N LEU A 6 -24.02 -32.21 37.96
CA LEU A 6 -23.02 -31.93 36.92
C LEU A 6 -22.48 -33.26 36.38
N PHE A 7 -22.28 -33.35 35.07
CA PHE A 7 -21.03 -33.70 34.37
C PHE A 7 -21.29 -34.38 33.02
N GLY A 8 -20.63 -33.86 31.97
CA GLY A 8 -19.99 -34.70 30.97
C GLY A 8 -20.68 -34.80 29.60
N LEU A 9 -20.32 -33.90 28.68
CA LEU A 9 -19.67 -34.35 27.44
C LEU A 9 -18.88 -33.19 26.84
N LEU A 10 -17.56 -33.28 27.00
CA LEU A 10 -16.55 -32.35 26.53
C LEU A 10 -16.45 -32.51 25.01
N LEU A 11 -16.90 -31.48 24.28
CA LEU A 11 -16.85 -31.44 22.83
C LEU A 11 -15.39 -31.15 22.42
N THR A 12 -14.58 -32.20 22.30
CA THR A 12 -13.22 -32.08 21.75
C THR A 12 -13.31 -31.91 20.23
N PHE A 13 -13.64 -30.70 19.80
CA PHE A 13 -13.22 -30.22 18.49
C PHE A 13 -11.76 -29.80 18.62
N GLY A 14 -10.85 -30.75 18.36
CA GLY A 14 -9.47 -30.40 18.02
C GLY A 14 -9.51 -29.65 16.70
N LEU A 15 -9.64 -28.33 16.78
CA LEU A 15 -9.35 -27.43 15.67
C LEU A 15 -7.89 -27.66 15.29
N THR A 16 -7.74 -28.44 14.24
CA THR A 16 -6.60 -28.38 13.35
C THR A 16 -6.48 -26.93 12.88
N ALA A 17 -5.48 -26.22 13.38
CA ALA A 17 -4.47 -25.57 12.57
C ALA A 17 -3.56 -24.74 13.48
N CYS A 18 -2.29 -25.16 13.58
CA CYS A 18 -1.22 -24.19 13.66
C CYS A 18 -1.28 -23.37 12.37
N ILE A 19 -2.09 -22.32 12.33
CA ILE A 19 -1.85 -21.23 11.38
C ILE A 19 -0.87 -20.33 12.12
N GLY A 20 0.41 -20.67 11.99
CA GLY A 20 1.46 -19.69 12.25
C GLY A 20 1.17 -18.52 11.33
N GLY A 21 0.70 -17.42 11.91
CA GLY A 21 0.61 -16.13 11.25
C GLY A 21 2.02 -15.62 11.00
N GLY A 22 2.71 -16.24 10.05
CA GLY A 22 3.93 -15.69 9.51
C GLY A 22 3.58 -14.41 8.78
N VAL A 23 4.33 -13.36 9.09
CA VAL A 23 4.54 -12.23 8.19
C VAL A 23 4.67 -12.79 6.76
N PRO A 24 3.88 -12.37 5.76
CA PRO A 24 4.11 -12.78 4.38
C PRO A 24 5.59 -12.59 4.02
N ASP A 25 6.24 -13.68 3.61
CA ASP A 25 7.66 -13.71 3.24
C ASP A 25 7.98 -12.80 2.05
N ASP A 26 6.95 -12.39 1.29
CA ASP A 26 7.06 -11.45 0.19
C ASP A 26 5.97 -10.38 0.28
N THR A 27 6.41 -9.15 0.49
CA THR A 27 5.58 -7.92 0.46
C THR A 27 6.08 -6.97 -0.61
N SER A 28 6.80 -7.50 -1.61
CA SER A 28 7.23 -6.73 -2.76
C SER A 28 6.01 -6.19 -3.50
N ILE A 29 6.19 -4.98 -4.04
CA ILE A 29 5.26 -4.37 -4.98
C ILE A 29 5.93 -4.40 -6.33
N ALA A 30 5.18 -4.87 -7.32
CA ALA A 30 5.62 -4.87 -8.70
C ALA A 30 5.82 -3.44 -9.21
N ASP A 31 6.88 -3.25 -9.99
CA ASP A 31 7.09 -2.04 -10.76
C ASP A 31 5.92 -1.87 -11.78
N PRO A 32 5.55 -0.63 -12.13
CA PRO A 32 4.48 -0.40 -13.09
C PRO A 32 4.80 -1.02 -14.47
N PRO A 33 3.77 -1.41 -15.24
CA PRO A 33 3.95 -1.95 -16.59
C PRO A 33 4.61 -0.93 -17.53
N GLU A 34 5.40 -1.46 -18.47
CA GLU A 34 6.11 -0.71 -19.52
C GLU A 34 6.81 0.56 -19.00
N SER A 35 7.37 0.46 -17.79
CA SER A 35 7.92 1.62 -17.10
C SER A 35 9.44 1.62 -17.03
N THR A 36 9.99 2.83 -16.94
CA THR A 36 11.41 3.07 -16.66
C THR A 36 11.53 3.89 -15.38
N GLU A 37 12.34 3.43 -14.44
CA GLU A 37 12.62 4.17 -13.20
C GLU A 37 13.40 5.46 -13.52
N ILE A 38 12.91 6.58 -12.98
CA ILE A 38 13.55 7.89 -13.03
C ILE A 38 14.42 8.02 -11.77
N ALA A 39 15.73 7.99 -11.95
CA ALA A 39 16.68 8.04 -10.84
C ALA A 39 16.76 9.43 -10.18
N ASP A 40 16.53 10.50 -10.94
CA ASP A 40 16.53 11.87 -10.45
C ASP A 40 15.29 12.61 -10.99
N VAL A 41 14.47 13.14 -10.08
CA VAL A 41 13.22 13.86 -10.41
C VAL A 41 13.47 15.08 -11.29
N SER A 42 14.70 15.62 -11.32
CA SER A 42 15.08 16.69 -12.24
C SER A 42 15.05 16.29 -13.73
N GLU A 43 15.00 14.98 -14.04
CA GLU A 43 14.83 14.44 -15.39
C GLU A 43 13.38 14.58 -15.90
N ILE A 44 12.40 14.90 -15.03
CA ILE A 44 11.04 15.21 -15.45
C ILE A 44 11.02 16.60 -16.11
N GLU A 45 10.92 16.64 -17.44
CA GLU A 45 10.97 17.87 -18.24
C GLU A 45 9.89 18.89 -17.85
N ASN A 46 8.69 18.44 -17.51
CA ASN A 46 7.60 19.34 -17.14
C ASN A 46 7.73 19.79 -15.68
N SER A 47 7.87 21.10 -15.46
CA SER A 47 8.06 21.69 -14.13
C SER A 47 6.85 21.55 -13.21
N GLU A 48 5.63 21.50 -13.74
CA GLU A 48 4.42 21.32 -12.93
C GLU A 48 4.33 19.88 -12.43
N ILE A 49 4.52 18.89 -13.31
CA ILE A 49 4.60 17.48 -12.93
C ILE A 49 5.72 17.27 -11.91
N ARG A 50 6.91 17.83 -12.18
CA ARG A 50 8.05 17.75 -11.27
C ARG A 50 7.70 18.28 -9.87
N ALA A 51 7.07 19.46 -9.79
CA ALA A 51 6.67 20.05 -8.53
C ALA A 51 5.64 19.19 -7.77
N ILE A 52 4.75 18.50 -8.48
CA ILE A 52 3.80 17.56 -7.86
C ILE A 52 4.55 16.36 -7.29
N ILE A 53 5.46 15.74 -8.06
CA ILE A 53 6.27 14.61 -7.59
C ILE A 53 7.16 15.00 -6.39
N GLU A 54 7.81 16.17 -6.43
CA GLU A 54 8.59 16.70 -5.31
C GLU A 54 7.72 16.93 -4.07
N GLY A 55 6.48 17.40 -4.25
CA GLY A 55 5.50 17.54 -3.18
C GLY A 55 5.16 16.19 -2.53
N TRP A 56 4.88 15.17 -3.35
CA TRP A 56 4.63 13.81 -2.84
C TRP A 56 5.84 13.24 -2.11
N GLN A 57 7.05 13.41 -2.65
CA GLN A 57 8.28 12.95 -2.02
C GLN A 57 8.52 13.57 -0.64
N ALA A 58 8.04 14.80 -0.43
CA ALA A 58 8.15 15.50 0.85
C ALA A 58 7.03 15.12 1.84
N GLU A 59 5.79 14.94 1.37
CA GLU A 59 4.62 14.81 2.24
C GLU A 59 4.24 13.36 2.59
N VAL A 60 4.40 12.43 1.64
CA VAL A 60 3.97 11.04 1.80
C VAL A 60 4.74 10.33 2.91
N PRO A 61 6.08 10.45 3.05
CA PRO A 61 6.80 9.80 4.16
C PRO A 61 6.29 10.24 5.53
N GLY A 62 6.03 11.54 5.73
CA GLY A 62 5.50 12.07 6.98
C GLY A 62 4.11 11.49 7.31
N THR A 63 3.27 11.29 6.29
CA THR A 63 1.97 10.64 6.48
C THR A 63 2.12 9.16 6.79
N MET A 64 3.00 8.46 6.09
CA MET A 64 3.28 7.03 6.35
C MET A 64 3.78 6.83 7.79
N ILE A 65 4.70 7.68 8.26
CA ILE A 65 5.19 7.67 9.65
C ILE A 65 4.04 7.93 10.64
N GLY A 66 3.17 8.90 10.34
CA GLY A 66 1.96 9.15 11.14
C GLY A 66 0.99 7.97 11.20
N ARG A 67 1.16 6.97 10.32
CA ARG A 67 0.41 5.72 10.25
C ARG A 67 1.23 4.51 10.71
N GLU A 68 2.26 4.75 11.52
CA GLU A 68 3.12 3.75 12.17
C GLU A 68 4.05 3.00 11.21
N VAL A 69 4.34 3.57 10.04
CA VAL A 69 5.41 3.07 9.16
C VAL A 69 6.76 3.52 9.70
N LEU A 70 7.71 2.59 9.75
CA LEU A 70 9.08 2.83 10.17
C LEU A 70 9.81 3.67 9.12
N GLU A 71 10.30 4.84 9.53
CA GLU A 71 10.95 5.81 8.65
C GLU A 71 12.08 5.21 7.80
N ASP A 72 12.92 4.38 8.41
CA ASP A 72 14.09 3.75 7.77
C ASP A 72 13.72 2.64 6.77
N THR A 73 12.45 2.25 6.72
CA THR A 73 11.93 1.27 5.77
C THR A 73 11.23 1.90 4.57
N ILE A 74 11.03 3.23 4.58
CA ILE A 74 10.33 3.93 3.50
C ILE A 74 11.23 4.01 2.27
N GLU A 75 10.85 3.28 1.23
CA GLU A 75 11.45 3.34 -0.10
C GLU A 75 10.51 4.11 -1.03
N GLN A 76 11.05 5.13 -1.71
CA GLN A 76 10.33 5.95 -2.67
C GLN A 76 10.94 5.77 -4.06
N LYS A 77 10.10 5.63 -5.07
CA LYS A 77 10.53 5.50 -6.46
C LYS A 77 9.65 6.32 -7.38
N VAL A 78 10.21 6.67 -8.54
CA VAL A 78 9.51 7.42 -9.59
C VAL A 78 9.74 6.70 -10.90
N TYR A 79 8.71 6.64 -11.75
CA TYR A 79 8.75 5.96 -13.03
C TYR A 79 8.09 6.80 -14.10
N LEU A 80 8.48 6.57 -15.34
CA LEU A 80 7.76 6.97 -16.54
C LEU A 80 7.26 5.71 -17.24
N SER A 81 5.97 5.63 -17.52
CA SER A 81 5.34 4.56 -18.29
C SER A 81 4.73 5.09 -19.58
N GLU A 82 4.72 4.26 -20.62
CA GLU A 82 3.99 4.53 -21.87
C GLU A 82 2.51 4.14 -21.80
N GLU A 83 2.09 3.47 -20.72
CA GLU A 83 0.71 3.04 -20.48
C GLU A 83 -0.22 4.21 -20.12
N SER A 84 -1.53 3.99 -20.23
CA SER A 84 -2.52 4.99 -19.81
C SER A 84 -2.68 5.04 -18.29
N LEU A 85 -3.19 6.17 -17.77
CA LEU A 85 -3.47 6.30 -16.34
C LEU A 85 -4.49 5.26 -15.85
N GLU A 86 -5.46 4.90 -16.71
CA GLU A 86 -6.44 3.85 -16.43
C GLU A 86 -5.77 2.48 -16.31
N ASP A 87 -4.83 2.16 -17.19
CA ASP A 87 -4.10 0.89 -17.16
C ASP A 87 -3.19 0.79 -15.93
N ILE A 88 -2.54 1.89 -15.52
CA ILE A 88 -1.76 1.95 -14.27
C ILE A 88 -2.67 1.74 -13.05
N ALA A 89 -3.84 2.38 -13.03
CA ALA A 89 -4.80 2.21 -11.94
C ALA A 89 -5.30 0.77 -11.84
N ALA A 90 -5.70 0.19 -12.99
CA ALA A 90 -6.17 -1.19 -13.09
C ALA A 90 -5.08 -2.20 -12.68
N PHE A 91 -3.83 -1.95 -13.08
CA PHE A 91 -2.69 -2.79 -12.68
C PHE A 91 -2.54 -2.86 -11.17
N TYR A 92 -2.51 -1.73 -10.46
CA TYR A 92 -2.33 -1.73 -9.01
C TYR A 92 -3.58 -2.18 -8.25
N GLU A 93 -4.77 -1.96 -8.79
CA GLU A 93 -6.00 -2.55 -8.23
C GLU A 93 -5.98 -4.08 -8.34
N ALA A 94 -5.58 -4.61 -9.50
CA ALA A 94 -5.44 -6.05 -9.71
C ALA A 94 -4.33 -6.66 -8.83
N GLU A 95 -3.18 -5.99 -8.68
CA GLU A 95 -2.06 -6.48 -7.89
C GLU A 95 -2.36 -6.47 -6.38
N LEU A 96 -2.96 -5.38 -5.89
CA LEU A 96 -3.14 -5.16 -4.45
C LEU A 96 -4.54 -5.55 -4.00
N ALA A 97 -5.59 -4.94 -4.55
CA ALA A 97 -6.95 -5.12 -4.04
C ALA A 97 -7.57 -6.48 -4.43
N GLU A 98 -7.35 -6.93 -5.66
CA GLU A 98 -7.91 -8.20 -6.16
C GLU A 98 -6.94 -9.38 -5.98
N GLY A 99 -5.64 -9.13 -6.17
CA GLY A 99 -4.58 -10.13 -6.16
C GLY A 99 -4.30 -10.69 -4.77
N ASP A 100 -4.48 -9.88 -3.71
CA ASP A 100 -4.41 -10.33 -2.33
C ASP A 100 -5.45 -9.63 -1.44
N PRO A 101 -6.50 -10.33 -0.97
CA PRO A 101 -7.61 -9.74 -0.20
C PRO A 101 -7.20 -9.19 1.18
N ARG A 102 -5.91 -9.33 1.56
CA ARG A 102 -5.35 -8.75 2.78
C ARG A 102 -4.99 -7.28 2.62
N TRP A 103 -4.79 -6.79 1.40
CA TRP A 103 -4.64 -5.36 1.16
C TRP A 103 -5.97 -4.64 1.40
N ARG A 104 -5.89 -3.49 2.05
CA ARG A 104 -7.02 -2.60 2.24
C ARG A 104 -6.67 -1.22 1.74
N ARG A 105 -7.56 -0.65 0.94
CA ARG A 105 -7.43 0.75 0.54
C ARG A 105 -7.48 1.65 1.76
N VAL A 106 -6.60 2.62 1.78
CA VAL A 106 -6.43 3.60 2.83
C VAL A 106 -6.93 4.96 2.35
N GLU A 107 -7.87 5.52 3.08
CA GLU A 107 -8.33 6.89 2.87
C GLU A 107 -7.41 7.92 3.57
N GLY A 108 -7.37 9.14 3.04
CA GLY A 108 -6.71 10.29 3.67
C GLY A 108 -5.20 10.39 3.48
N MET A 109 -4.62 9.76 2.45
CA MET A 109 -3.25 10.08 2.04
C MET A 109 -3.19 11.48 1.39
N PRO A 110 -2.16 12.30 1.66
CA PRO A 110 -2.03 13.64 1.08
C PRO A 110 -1.89 13.57 -0.44
N GLY A 111 -2.63 14.43 -1.15
CA GLY A 111 -2.65 14.48 -2.62
C GLY A 111 -3.81 13.75 -3.29
N LEU A 112 -4.77 13.19 -2.53
CA LEU A 112 -6.03 12.63 -3.03
C LEU A 112 -6.89 13.79 -3.54
N GLN A 113 -6.58 14.27 -4.75
CA GLN A 113 -7.38 15.26 -5.47
C GLN A 113 -8.15 14.51 -6.55
N GLU A 114 -9.44 14.28 -6.33
CA GLU A 114 -10.35 13.64 -7.31
C GLU A 114 -10.58 14.50 -8.57
N ASP A 115 -10.12 15.75 -8.55
CA ASP A 115 -10.45 16.80 -9.53
C ASP A 115 -9.37 17.00 -10.61
N LEU A 116 -8.25 16.30 -10.49
CA LEU A 116 -7.16 16.27 -11.46
C LEU A 116 -7.12 14.81 -11.93
N ASP A 117 -6.96 14.52 -13.23
CA ASP A 117 -6.80 13.13 -13.71
C ASP A 117 -5.45 12.58 -13.19
N LEU A 118 -5.46 12.25 -11.90
CA LEU A 118 -4.38 11.81 -11.04
C LEU A 118 -4.89 10.54 -10.36
N LEU A 119 -4.05 9.52 -10.33
CA LEU A 119 -4.25 8.42 -9.41
C LEU A 119 -3.54 8.79 -8.12
N LEU A 120 -4.25 8.75 -6.99
CA LEU A 120 -3.60 8.60 -5.69
C LEU A 120 -4.32 7.53 -4.88
N ALA A 121 -3.60 6.46 -4.56
CA ALA A 121 -4.14 5.33 -3.81
C ALA A 121 -3.16 4.90 -2.72
N GLY A 122 -3.66 4.75 -1.50
CA GLY A 122 -2.93 4.11 -0.40
C GLY A 122 -3.46 2.69 -0.16
N TYR A 123 -2.57 1.76 0.19
CA TYR A 123 -2.93 0.39 0.56
C TYR A 123 -2.13 -0.07 1.78
N ASP A 124 -2.77 -0.80 2.69
CA ASP A 124 -2.12 -1.45 3.82
C ASP A 124 -2.38 -2.97 3.77
N ILE A 125 -1.36 -3.81 3.97
CA ILE A 125 -1.49 -5.28 4.10
C ILE A 125 -1.10 -5.76 5.49
N GLY A 126 -1.95 -6.58 6.11
CA GLY A 126 -1.67 -7.25 7.39
C GLY A 126 -2.46 -6.73 8.60
N GLY A 127 -2.41 -7.51 9.68
CA GLY A 127 -3.04 -7.26 10.99
C GLY A 127 -4.56 -7.41 11.05
N GLY A 128 -5.04 -8.58 11.50
CA GLY A 128 -6.35 -8.65 12.15
C GLY A 128 -6.44 -7.60 13.27
N ILE A 129 -7.64 -7.07 13.52
CA ILE A 129 -7.99 -6.01 14.51
C ILE A 129 -6.78 -5.15 14.96
N GLY A 130 -6.13 -4.40 14.06
CA GLY A 130 -4.98 -3.60 14.52
C GLY A 130 -4.17 -2.82 13.48
N GLY A 131 -3.69 -3.42 12.38
CA GLY A 131 -2.86 -2.66 11.44
C GLY A 131 -1.97 -3.49 10.51
N GLY A 132 -1.86 -3.04 9.26
CA GLY A 132 -0.95 -3.59 8.24
C GLY A 132 0.51 -3.59 8.67
N ILE A 133 1.27 -4.60 8.25
CA ILE A 133 2.72 -4.65 8.41
C ILE A 133 3.46 -3.96 7.26
N VAL A 134 2.78 -3.69 6.15
CA VAL A 134 3.31 -2.91 5.02
C VAL A 134 2.25 -1.91 4.57
N SER A 135 2.69 -0.69 4.30
CA SER A 135 1.92 0.41 3.73
C SER A 135 2.52 0.85 2.42
N VAL A 136 1.65 1.17 1.48
CA VAL A 136 1.98 1.57 0.11
C VAL A 136 1.18 2.79 -0.26
N THR A 137 1.82 3.71 -0.98
CA THR A 137 1.19 4.85 -1.66
C THR A 137 1.60 4.83 -3.11
N ILE A 138 0.64 4.97 -4.01
CA ILE A 138 0.84 5.09 -5.45
C ILE A 138 0.22 6.41 -5.89
N GLY A 139 1.05 7.29 -6.44
CA GLY A 139 0.64 8.49 -7.16
C GLY A 139 0.91 8.31 -8.65
N ALA A 140 0.02 8.72 -9.54
CA ALA A 140 0.31 8.75 -10.98
C ALA A 140 -0.36 9.94 -11.67
N ILE A 141 0.31 10.48 -12.67
CA ILE A 141 -0.08 11.70 -13.41
C ILE A 141 0.01 11.41 -14.89
N ASP A 142 -1.09 11.62 -15.62
CA ASP A 142 -1.03 11.65 -17.08
C ASP A 142 -0.33 12.92 -17.55
N ALA A 143 0.85 12.76 -18.15
CA ALA A 143 1.67 13.87 -18.60
C ALA A 143 1.09 14.58 -19.82
N GLU A 144 0.18 13.95 -20.58
CA GLU A 144 -0.47 14.56 -21.74
C GLU A 144 -1.26 15.82 -21.36
N GLN A 145 -1.83 15.86 -20.15
CA GLN A 145 -2.52 17.04 -19.61
C GLN A 145 -1.62 18.28 -19.51
N PHE A 146 -0.32 18.07 -19.39
CA PHE A 146 0.69 19.12 -19.25
C PHE A 146 1.55 19.27 -20.51
N GLY A 147 1.10 18.70 -21.64
CA GLY A 147 1.80 18.76 -22.93
C GLY A 147 3.01 17.82 -23.03
N GLY A 148 3.11 16.84 -22.13
CA GLY A 148 4.07 15.73 -22.18
C GLY A 148 3.47 14.48 -22.83
N SER A 149 4.07 13.32 -22.53
CA SER A 149 3.61 12.01 -23.00
C SER A 149 3.82 10.95 -21.93
N GLY A 150 2.92 9.97 -21.87
CA GLY A 150 2.96 8.87 -20.91
C GLY A 150 2.51 9.28 -19.51
N VAL A 151 2.72 8.38 -18.55
CA VAL A 151 2.30 8.55 -17.16
C VAL A 151 3.52 8.60 -16.25
N VAL A 152 3.62 9.65 -15.44
CA VAL A 152 4.63 9.75 -14.38
C VAL A 152 4.05 9.18 -13.10
N ILE A 153 4.72 8.18 -12.54
CA ILE A 153 4.23 7.37 -11.42
C ILE A 153 5.21 7.54 -10.26
N TYR A 154 4.68 7.81 -9.09
CA TYR A 154 5.38 7.82 -7.81
C TYR A 154 4.89 6.65 -6.97
N THR A 155 5.81 5.89 -6.38
CA THR A 155 5.47 4.87 -5.40
C THR A 155 6.25 5.11 -4.11
N ALA A 156 5.59 4.87 -2.98
CA ALA A 156 6.23 4.78 -1.69
C ALA A 156 5.76 3.51 -1.00
N LYS A 157 6.69 2.75 -0.43
CA LYS A 157 6.37 1.57 0.38
C LYS A 157 7.19 1.59 1.66
N GLY A 158 6.64 1.04 2.73
CA GLY A 158 7.37 0.88 3.98
C GLY A 158 6.69 -0.10 4.90
N SER A 159 7.41 -0.56 5.91
CA SER A 159 6.97 -1.57 6.86
C SER A 159 6.57 -0.95 8.19
N LYS A 160 5.63 -1.57 8.90
CA LYS A 160 5.26 -1.26 10.28
C LYS A 160 5.83 -2.33 11.21
N GLU A 161 5.96 -2.01 12.49
CA GLU A 161 6.30 -3.04 13.49
C GLU A 161 5.20 -4.10 13.50
N ALA A 162 5.58 -5.38 13.47
CA ALA A 162 4.65 -6.45 13.71
C ALA A 162 4.14 -6.32 15.15
N LEU A 163 2.82 -6.24 15.35
CA LEU A 163 2.25 -6.33 16.68
C LEU A 163 2.53 -7.74 17.21
N ASP A 164 3.44 -7.85 18.18
CA ASP A 164 3.58 -9.07 18.97
C ASP A 164 2.22 -9.36 19.62
N GLU A 165 1.58 -10.48 19.27
CA GLU A 165 0.41 -10.94 20.02
C GLU A 165 0.85 -11.16 21.48
N PRO A 166 0.11 -10.64 22.48
CA PRO A 166 0.49 -10.87 23.87
C PRO A 166 0.52 -12.38 24.13
N GLU A 167 1.67 -12.90 24.55
CA GLU A 167 1.81 -14.30 24.96
C GLU A 167 0.78 -14.60 26.07
N GLY A 168 -0.28 -15.32 25.70
CA GLY A 168 -1.36 -15.75 26.58
C GLY A 168 -1.19 -17.18 27.07
#